data_AF-A0A137NQ11-F1
#
_entry.id   AF-A0A137NQ11-F1
#
_cell.length_a   1.000
_cell.length_b   1.000
_cell.length_c   1.000
_cell.angle_alpha   90.00
_cell.angle_beta   90.00
_cell.angle_gamma   90.00
#
_symmetry.space_group_name_H-M   'P 1'
#
loop_
_entity.id
_entity.type
_entity.pdbx_description
1 polymer ?
#
loop_
_entity_poly.entity_id
_entity_poly.type
_entity_poly.pdbx_seq_one_letter_code
_entity_poly.pdbx_strand_id
1 'polypeptide(L)'
;MCYALGIHIDTDRFEDWIKYNRRAVYMKTLLVNLFSYSVFKVFYKLEYEFDFDSQLYDASWQLLPKLVLDKLKLNDDEAKLISIATVLSNKYADQCTQFMIFPRSLAKSDDTTEDICLGKYYTLKKIYSDICKEFEILRLKFAHCLNTIDLSQDLLTVFYSFCGLAILEFGRRNMASVNRIFIYKSIDLCFKALKAVSNVKFNQHRAYNYYYISITLISLIKHADQHQKREIKSIFKTLTTRLLNVMNSEGILPYLILKYGEKQ
;
A
#
# COMPACT_ATOMS: atom_id res chain seq x y z
N MET A 1 -22.60 -3.72 3.64
CA MET A 1 -22.37 -3.46 2.20
C MET A 1 -21.46 -4.51 1.56
N CYS A 2 -20.28 -4.84 2.11
CA CYS A 2 -19.41 -5.90 1.57
C CYS A 2 -20.13 -7.25 1.37
N TYR A 3 -20.91 -7.70 2.37
CA TYR A 3 -21.68 -8.95 2.28
C TYR A 3 -22.59 -8.99 1.03
N ALA A 4 -23.33 -7.92 0.74
CA ALA A 4 -24.20 -7.85 -0.43
C ALA A 4 -23.45 -7.83 -1.78
N LEU A 5 -22.21 -7.32 -1.79
CA LEU A 5 -21.32 -7.37 -2.96
C LEU A 5 -20.73 -8.77 -3.17
N GLY A 6 -20.47 -9.50 -2.07
CA GLY A 6 -19.91 -10.85 -2.06
C GLY A 6 -20.90 -11.96 -2.43
N ILE A 7 -22.20 -11.72 -2.27
CA ILE A 7 -23.24 -12.68 -2.64
C ILE A 7 -23.10 -13.06 -4.13
N HIS A 8 -22.92 -14.35 -4.36
CA HIS A 8 -22.79 -15.00 -5.67
C HIS A 8 -21.52 -14.69 -6.49
N ILE A 9 -20.47 -14.11 -5.90
CA ILE A 9 -19.19 -13.86 -6.62
C ILE A 9 -18.61 -15.16 -7.20
N ASP A 10 -18.63 -16.26 -6.44
CA ASP A 10 -18.07 -17.55 -6.86
C ASP A 10 -19.08 -18.47 -7.54
N THR A 11 -20.20 -17.93 -8.03
CA THR A 11 -21.16 -18.76 -8.78
C THR A 11 -20.78 -18.84 -10.25
N ASP A 12 -21.02 -19.99 -10.87
CA ASP A 12 -20.85 -20.19 -12.32
C ASP A 12 -21.91 -19.48 -13.18
N ARG A 13 -22.68 -18.57 -12.56
CA ARG A 13 -23.72 -17.78 -13.23
C ARG A 13 -23.17 -16.54 -13.94
N PHE A 14 -21.90 -16.20 -13.72
CA PHE A 14 -21.28 -15.01 -14.27
C PHE A 14 -20.06 -15.37 -15.13
N GLU A 15 -19.86 -14.59 -16.19
CA GLU A 15 -18.62 -14.61 -16.98
C GLU A 15 -17.44 -14.14 -16.12
N ASP A 16 -16.22 -14.59 -16.46
CA ASP A 16 -15.04 -14.38 -15.63
C ASP A 16 -14.69 -12.90 -15.42
N TRP A 17 -14.89 -12.05 -16.43
CA TRP A 17 -14.67 -10.61 -16.30
C TRP A 17 -15.66 -9.94 -15.32
N ILE A 18 -16.89 -10.47 -15.23
CA ILE A 18 -17.89 -10.02 -14.25
C ILE A 18 -17.48 -10.49 -12.84
N LYS A 19 -17.07 -11.76 -12.70
CA LYS A 19 -16.55 -12.31 -11.45
C LYS A 19 -15.37 -11.46 -10.95
N TYR A 20 -14.42 -11.16 -11.84
CA TYR A 20 -13.28 -10.28 -11.55
C TYR A 20 -13.72 -8.91 -11.05
N ASN A 21 -14.58 -8.20 -11.78
CA ASN A 21 -14.98 -6.84 -11.41
C ASN A 21 -15.66 -6.81 -10.04
N ARG A 22 -16.55 -7.76 -9.76
CA ARG A 22 -17.23 -7.86 -8.46
C ARG A 22 -16.25 -8.15 -7.34
N ARG A 23 -15.31 -9.08 -7.59
CA ARG A 23 -14.25 -9.42 -6.65
C ARG A 23 -13.33 -8.23 -6.37
N ALA A 24 -12.87 -7.53 -7.39
CA ALA A 24 -12.03 -6.35 -7.25
C ALA A 24 -12.71 -5.24 -6.42
N VAL A 25 -14.01 -5.00 -6.64
CA VAL A 25 -14.79 -4.04 -5.85
C VAL A 25 -14.95 -4.51 -4.40
N TYR A 26 -15.27 -5.79 -4.18
CA TYR A 26 -15.37 -6.37 -2.84
C TYR A 26 -14.05 -6.23 -2.08
N MET A 27 -12.94 -6.64 -2.69
CA MET A 27 -11.62 -6.64 -2.08
C MET A 27 -11.14 -5.22 -1.78
N LYS A 28 -11.33 -4.26 -2.69
CA LYS A 28 -11.03 -2.84 -2.43
C LYS A 28 -11.85 -2.29 -1.27
N THR A 29 -13.15 -2.60 -1.22
CA THR A 29 -14.02 -2.15 -0.11
C THR A 29 -13.59 -2.78 1.22
N LEU A 30 -13.29 -4.08 1.21
CA LEU A 30 -12.80 -4.81 2.36
C LEU A 30 -11.47 -4.21 2.86
N LEU A 31 -10.55 -3.94 1.95
CA LEU A 31 -9.25 -3.35 2.27
C LEU A 31 -9.37 -1.96 2.90
N VAL A 32 -10.21 -1.08 2.33
CA VAL A 32 -10.50 0.23 2.92
C VAL A 32 -11.05 0.07 4.34
N ASN A 33 -12.01 -0.83 4.52
CA ASN A 33 -12.55 -1.16 5.85
C ASN A 33 -11.43 -1.66 6.79
N LEU A 34 -10.57 -2.58 6.36
CA LEU A 34 -9.47 -3.08 7.17
C LEU A 34 -8.50 -1.97 7.58
N PHE A 35 -8.16 -1.02 6.71
CA PHE A 35 -7.35 0.14 7.07
C PHE A 35 -8.06 1.08 8.06
N SER A 36 -9.36 1.30 7.89
CA SER A 36 -10.17 2.09 8.82
C SER A 36 -10.37 1.41 10.18
N TYR A 37 -10.25 0.08 10.28
CA TYR A 37 -10.62 -0.69 11.46
C TYR A 37 -9.46 -1.30 12.25
N SER A 38 -8.45 -1.84 11.57
CA SER A 38 -7.33 -2.57 12.18
C SER A 38 -6.48 -1.70 13.12
N VAL A 39 -6.40 -0.39 12.85
CA VAL A 39 -5.71 0.58 13.72
C VAL A 39 -6.68 1.27 14.70
N PHE A 40 -7.99 1.28 14.46
CA PHE A 40 -8.95 2.10 15.24
C PHE A 40 -9.98 1.31 16.07
N LYS A 41 -9.73 0.01 16.32
CA LYS A 41 -10.49 -0.82 17.29
C LYS A 41 -11.99 -1.01 16.99
N VAL A 42 -12.42 -1.04 15.73
CA VAL A 42 -13.80 -1.46 15.38
C VAL A 42 -13.74 -2.77 14.60
N PHE A 43 -13.90 -3.88 15.30
CA PHE A 43 -13.75 -5.22 14.73
C PHE A 43 -15.06 -5.73 14.12
N TYR A 44 -15.28 -5.46 12.84
CA TYR A 44 -16.31 -6.20 12.10
C TYR A 44 -15.85 -7.65 11.91
N LYS A 45 -16.75 -8.60 12.18
CA LYS A 45 -16.59 -10.01 11.79
C LYS A 45 -16.72 -10.05 10.27
N LEU A 46 -15.62 -9.80 9.56
CA LEU A 46 -15.54 -9.97 8.12
C LEU A 46 -15.02 -11.38 7.90
N GLU A 47 -15.94 -12.29 7.60
CA GLU A 47 -15.57 -13.61 7.07
C GLU A 47 -14.97 -13.35 5.68
N TYR A 48 -13.69 -13.69 5.55
CA TYR A 48 -13.03 -13.67 4.25
C TYR A 48 -13.43 -14.96 3.54
N GLU A 49 -14.29 -14.84 2.54
CA GLU A 49 -14.98 -15.98 1.93
C GLU A 49 -14.35 -16.43 0.60
N PHE A 50 -13.31 -15.75 0.09
CA PHE A 50 -12.86 -15.91 -1.30
C PHE A 50 -11.40 -16.36 -1.43
N ASP A 51 -11.15 -17.60 -1.86
CA ASP A 51 -9.79 -18.07 -2.18
C ASP A 51 -9.20 -17.36 -3.39
N PHE A 52 -7.91 -17.00 -3.34
CA PHE A 52 -7.23 -16.29 -4.44
C PHE A 52 -7.27 -17.11 -5.74
N ASP A 53 -7.83 -16.53 -6.80
CA ASP A 53 -7.92 -17.16 -8.12
C ASP A 53 -7.06 -16.41 -9.13
N SER A 54 -5.98 -17.03 -9.58
CA SER A 54 -5.05 -16.43 -10.55
C SER A 54 -5.64 -16.29 -11.95
N GLN A 55 -6.70 -17.02 -12.30
CA GLN A 55 -7.30 -17.00 -13.63
C GLN A 55 -8.11 -15.73 -13.89
N LEU A 56 -8.54 -15.03 -12.83
CA LEU A 56 -9.32 -13.80 -12.93
C LEU A 56 -8.49 -12.56 -13.28
N TYR A 57 -7.21 -12.69 -13.65
CA TYR A 57 -6.31 -11.55 -13.85
C TYR A 57 -5.87 -11.41 -15.31
N ASP A 58 -6.83 -11.33 -16.23
CA ASP A 58 -6.56 -11.01 -17.64
C ASP A 58 -6.42 -9.50 -17.85
N ALA A 59 -5.28 -9.09 -18.42
CA ALA A 59 -4.99 -7.72 -18.80
C ALA A 59 -5.98 -7.19 -19.84
N SER A 60 -6.49 -8.03 -20.73
CA SER A 60 -7.42 -7.63 -21.79
C SER A 60 -8.68 -6.95 -21.24
N TRP A 61 -9.14 -7.35 -20.06
CA TRP A 61 -10.32 -6.79 -19.39
C TRP A 61 -10.11 -5.38 -18.84
N GLN A 62 -8.85 -4.95 -18.71
CA GLN A 62 -8.46 -3.61 -18.25
C GLN A 62 -8.09 -2.66 -19.41
N LEU A 63 -8.23 -3.11 -20.67
CA LEU A 63 -8.01 -2.24 -21.82
C LEU A 63 -9.12 -1.21 -21.92
N LEU A 64 -8.73 0.06 -22.03
CA LEU A 64 -9.69 1.14 -22.20
C LEU A 64 -10.27 1.13 -23.61
N PRO A 65 -11.55 1.49 -23.78
CA PRO A 65 -12.14 1.66 -25.11
C PRO A 65 -11.38 2.69 -25.94
N LYS A 66 -11.29 2.48 -27.26
CA LYS A 66 -10.55 3.35 -28.19
C LYS A 66 -10.89 4.83 -28.05
N LEU A 67 -12.18 5.16 -27.90
CA LEU A 67 -12.64 6.54 -27.67
C LEU A 67 -11.99 7.20 -26.44
N VAL A 68 -11.72 6.43 -25.38
CA VAL A 68 -11.06 6.92 -24.17
C VAL A 68 -9.57 7.07 -24.40
N LEU A 69 -8.93 6.12 -25.10
CA LEU A 69 -7.52 6.19 -25.49
C LEU A 69 -7.24 7.45 -26.32
N ASP A 70 -8.08 7.72 -27.33
CA ASP A 70 -7.97 8.90 -28.18
C ASP A 70 -8.07 10.20 -27.36
N LYS A 71 -8.99 10.26 -26.38
CA LYS A 71 -9.15 11.41 -25.48
C LYS A 71 -7.96 11.61 -24.55
N LEU A 72 -7.38 10.52 -24.04
CA LEU A 72 -6.20 10.54 -23.17
C LEU A 72 -4.90 10.69 -23.95
N LYS A 73 -4.95 10.63 -25.29
CA LYS A 73 -3.79 10.66 -26.20
C LYS A 73 -2.78 9.55 -25.87
N LEU A 74 -3.29 8.38 -25.50
CA LEU A 74 -2.47 7.20 -25.23
C LEU A 74 -2.34 6.38 -26.51
N ASN A 75 -1.14 5.88 -26.78
CA ASN A 75 -0.95 4.90 -27.85
C ASN A 75 -1.29 3.47 -27.38
N ASP A 76 -1.34 2.52 -28.31
CA ASP A 76 -1.74 1.13 -28.02
C ASP A 76 -0.77 0.42 -27.05
N ASP A 77 0.54 0.71 -27.13
CA ASP A 77 1.54 0.13 -26.23
C ASP A 77 1.41 0.67 -24.81
N GLU A 78 1.17 1.98 -24.65
CA GLU A 78 0.88 2.62 -23.37
C GLU A 78 -0.40 2.06 -22.75
N ALA A 79 -1.46 1.92 -23.56
CA ALA A 79 -2.73 1.36 -23.13
C ALA A 79 -2.56 -0.08 -22.61
N LYS A 80 -1.83 -0.90 -23.37
CA LYS A 80 -1.51 -2.29 -23.00
C LYS A 80 -0.66 -2.36 -21.74
N LEU A 81 0.35 -1.50 -21.62
CA LEU A 81 1.19 -1.43 -20.43
C LEU A 81 0.37 -1.06 -19.19
N ILE A 82 -0.46 -0.02 -19.27
CA ILE A 82 -1.32 0.43 -18.16
C ILE A 82 -2.27 -0.70 -17.73
N SER A 83 -2.83 -1.42 -18.69
CA SER A 83 -3.69 -2.58 -18.43
C SER A 83 -2.92 -3.68 -17.67
N ILE A 84 -1.71 -4.07 -18.11
CA ILE A 84 -0.89 -5.08 -17.43
C ILE A 84 -0.48 -4.60 -16.02
N ALA A 85 -0.02 -3.36 -15.88
CA ALA A 85 0.37 -2.79 -14.60
C ALA A 85 -0.80 -2.72 -13.60
N THR A 86 -2.01 -2.42 -14.10
CA THR A 86 -3.25 -2.43 -13.31
C THR A 86 -3.57 -3.82 -12.80
N VAL A 87 -3.45 -4.84 -13.65
CA VAL A 87 -3.65 -6.23 -13.25
C VAL A 87 -2.64 -6.69 -12.21
N LEU A 88 -1.35 -6.38 -12.39
CA LEU A 88 -0.31 -6.70 -11.39
C LEU A 88 -0.62 -6.04 -10.03
N SER A 89 -1.08 -4.79 -10.05
CA SER A 89 -1.44 -4.04 -8.85
C SER A 89 -2.67 -4.62 -8.15
N ASN A 90 -3.72 -4.96 -8.90
CA ASN A 90 -4.93 -5.57 -8.35
C ASN A 90 -4.63 -6.99 -7.81
N LYS A 91 -3.83 -7.79 -8.52
CA LYS A 91 -3.38 -9.11 -8.06
C LYS A 91 -2.66 -9.02 -6.72
N TYR A 92 -1.71 -8.08 -6.62
CA TYR A 92 -1.02 -7.83 -5.37
C TYR A 92 -1.98 -7.40 -4.25
N ALA A 93 -2.85 -6.42 -4.50
CA ALA A 93 -3.80 -5.91 -3.50
C ALA A 93 -4.74 -6.99 -2.96
N ASP A 94 -5.23 -7.86 -3.84
CA ASP A 94 -6.14 -8.93 -3.46
C ASP A 94 -5.43 -9.98 -2.59
N GLN A 95 -4.19 -10.36 -2.94
CA GLN A 95 -3.36 -11.22 -2.10
C GLN A 95 -3.05 -10.57 -0.74
N CYS A 96 -2.77 -9.26 -0.71
CA CYS A 96 -2.46 -8.53 0.51
C CYS A 96 -3.60 -8.50 1.52
N THR A 97 -4.83 -8.42 1.03
CA THR A 97 -6.03 -8.27 1.87
C THR A 97 -6.16 -9.40 2.90
N GLN A 98 -5.76 -10.63 2.54
CA GLN A 98 -5.74 -11.77 3.45
C GLN A 98 -4.77 -11.58 4.63
N PHE A 99 -3.61 -10.95 4.39
CA PHE A 99 -2.62 -10.72 5.43
C PHE A 99 -3.03 -9.63 6.41
N MET A 100 -3.90 -8.73 5.98
CA MET A 100 -4.44 -7.64 6.81
C MET A 100 -5.50 -8.09 7.82
N ILE A 101 -5.92 -9.36 7.76
CA ILE A 101 -6.89 -9.94 8.69
C ILE A 101 -6.14 -10.64 9.84
N PHE A 102 -6.38 -10.15 11.05
CA PHE A 102 -5.79 -10.67 12.28
C PHE A 102 -6.84 -11.44 13.10
N PRO A 103 -6.60 -12.71 13.50
CA PRO A 103 -7.53 -13.44 14.35
C PRO A 103 -7.85 -12.72 15.68
N ARG A 104 -9.12 -12.76 16.11
CA ARG A 104 -9.57 -12.15 17.39
C ARG A 104 -8.88 -12.74 18.62
N SER A 105 -8.43 -13.99 18.53
CA SER A 105 -7.80 -14.73 19.63
C SER A 105 -6.28 -14.55 19.68
N LEU A 106 -5.74 -13.52 19.02
CA LEU A 106 -4.30 -13.39 18.88
C LEU A 106 -3.59 -13.07 20.19
N ALA A 107 -2.75 -14.04 20.54
CA ALA A 107 -1.54 -13.95 21.35
C ALA A 107 -1.71 -13.62 22.84
N LYS A 108 -1.58 -14.65 23.68
CA LYS A 108 -1.37 -14.49 25.13
C LYS A 108 0.03 -13.98 25.48
N SER A 109 0.96 -13.93 24.51
CA SER A 109 2.35 -13.50 24.71
C SER A 109 2.90 -12.67 23.55
N ASP A 110 3.90 -11.84 23.87
CA ASP A 110 4.64 -11.02 22.90
C ASP A 110 5.22 -11.86 21.75
N ASP A 111 5.85 -13.00 22.04
CA ASP A 111 6.46 -13.89 21.04
C ASP A 111 5.45 -14.35 19.97
N THR A 112 4.25 -14.77 20.40
CA THR A 112 3.21 -15.22 19.45
C THR A 112 2.69 -14.08 18.58
N THR A 113 2.62 -12.85 19.12
CA THR A 113 2.27 -11.67 18.33
C THR A 113 3.36 -11.37 17.31
N GLU A 114 4.62 -11.46 17.73
CA GLU A 114 5.79 -11.23 16.90
C GLU A 114 5.82 -12.17 15.70
N ASP A 115 5.75 -13.48 15.94
CA ASP A 115 5.81 -14.50 14.91
C ASP A 115 4.71 -14.31 13.84
N ILE A 116 3.50 -13.97 14.27
CA ILE A 116 2.36 -13.82 13.36
C ILE A 116 2.51 -12.56 12.50
N CYS A 117 2.95 -11.45 13.10
CA CYS A 117 3.16 -10.21 12.36
C CYS A 117 4.35 -10.33 11.41
N LEU A 118 5.48 -10.92 11.86
CA LEU A 118 6.64 -11.14 11.00
C LEU A 118 6.33 -12.13 9.88
N GLY A 119 5.63 -13.22 10.17
CA GLY A 119 5.20 -14.18 9.15
C GLY A 119 4.37 -13.51 8.05
N LYS A 120 3.33 -12.76 8.43
CA LYS A 120 2.52 -11.97 7.48
C LYS A 120 3.36 -10.95 6.70
N TYR A 121 4.24 -10.21 7.38
CA TYR A 121 5.13 -9.22 6.74
C TYR A 121 6.10 -9.86 5.73
N TYR A 122 6.71 -10.99 6.06
CA TYR A 122 7.64 -11.66 5.15
C TYR A 122 6.92 -12.26 3.94
N THR A 123 5.72 -12.79 4.10
CA THR A 123 4.88 -13.21 2.98
C THR A 123 4.52 -12.03 2.08
N LEU A 124 4.09 -10.91 2.66
CA LEU A 124 3.83 -9.66 1.93
C LEU A 124 5.05 -9.23 1.10
N LYS A 125 6.22 -9.19 1.75
CA LYS A 125 7.50 -8.83 1.10
C LYS A 125 7.86 -9.78 -0.03
N LYS A 126 7.63 -11.09 0.12
CA LYS A 126 7.89 -12.09 -0.91
C LYS A 126 7.04 -11.82 -2.15
N ILE A 127 5.73 -11.66 -1.97
CA ILE A 127 4.80 -11.39 -3.07
C ILE A 127 5.15 -10.07 -3.76
N TYR A 128 5.45 -9.02 -2.99
CA TYR A 128 5.90 -7.74 -3.54
C TYR A 128 7.17 -7.91 -4.39
N SER A 129 8.14 -8.68 -3.90
CA SER A 129 9.37 -8.96 -4.65
C SER A 129 9.10 -9.71 -5.96
N ASP A 130 8.12 -10.60 -6.00
CA ASP A 130 7.76 -11.33 -7.21
C ASP A 130 7.08 -10.41 -8.22
N ILE A 131 6.19 -9.51 -7.78
CA ILE A 131 5.60 -8.50 -8.66
C ILE A 131 6.66 -7.51 -9.17
N CYS A 132 7.64 -7.11 -8.36
CA CYS A 132 8.75 -6.26 -8.84
C CYS A 132 9.54 -6.92 -9.99
N LYS A 133 9.70 -8.24 -10.00
CA LYS A 133 10.35 -8.93 -11.13
C LYS A 133 9.52 -8.80 -12.40
N GLU A 134 8.19 -8.85 -12.31
CA GLU A 134 7.30 -8.59 -13.45
C GLU A 134 7.47 -7.16 -13.99
N PHE A 135 7.64 -6.17 -13.11
CA PHE A 135 7.96 -4.80 -13.53
C PHE A 135 9.31 -4.69 -14.25
N GLU A 136 10.33 -5.45 -13.85
CA GLU A 136 11.59 -5.49 -14.60
C GLU A 136 11.41 -6.08 -16.01
N ILE A 137 10.58 -7.11 -16.15
CA ILE A 137 10.22 -7.67 -17.47
C ILE A 137 9.50 -6.61 -18.32
N LEU A 138 8.59 -5.83 -17.72
CA LEU A 138 7.93 -4.73 -18.40
C LEU A 138 8.92 -3.65 -18.85
N ARG A 139 9.94 -3.31 -18.06
CA ARG A 139 10.98 -2.34 -18.47
C ARG A 139 11.72 -2.79 -19.72
N LEU A 140 12.04 -4.08 -19.81
CA LEU A 140 12.69 -4.65 -20.98
C LEU A 140 11.77 -4.62 -22.22
N LYS A 141 10.49 -4.92 -22.03
CA LYS A 141 9.51 -5.03 -23.12
C LYS A 141 9.01 -3.68 -23.64
N PHE A 142 8.87 -2.69 -22.75
CA PHE A 142 8.30 -1.36 -23.03
C PHE A 142 9.30 -0.26 -22.66
N ALA A 143 10.54 -0.37 -23.17
CA ALA A 143 11.63 0.55 -22.85
C ALA A 143 11.36 2.03 -23.22
N HIS A 144 10.38 2.30 -24.07
CA HIS A 144 9.94 3.66 -24.41
C HIS A 144 8.93 4.24 -23.40
N CYS A 145 8.36 3.43 -22.51
CA CYS A 145 7.36 3.82 -21.52
C CYS A 145 7.88 3.80 -20.07
N LEU A 146 9.20 3.90 -19.84
CA LEU A 146 9.81 3.73 -18.51
C LEU A 146 9.17 4.60 -17.42
N ASN A 147 8.84 5.86 -17.74
CA ASN A 147 8.19 6.76 -16.78
C ASN A 147 6.86 6.20 -16.23
N THR A 148 6.06 5.58 -17.09
CA THR A 148 4.77 4.97 -16.70
C THR A 148 4.97 3.71 -15.87
N ILE A 149 6.00 2.92 -16.20
CA ILE A 149 6.39 1.71 -15.46
C ILE A 149 6.87 2.10 -14.06
N ASP A 150 7.79 3.05 -13.97
CA ASP A 150 8.37 3.53 -12.73
C ASP A 150 7.30 4.15 -11.82
N LEU A 151 6.40 4.96 -12.38
CA LEU A 151 5.28 5.51 -11.63
C LEU A 151 4.36 4.42 -11.07
N SER A 152 4.05 3.40 -11.88
CA SER A 152 3.19 2.29 -11.47
C SER A 152 3.84 1.46 -10.35
N GLN A 153 5.14 1.18 -10.47
CA GLN A 153 5.90 0.49 -9.43
C GLN A 153 6.04 1.33 -8.16
N ASP A 154 6.21 2.65 -8.27
CA ASP A 154 6.26 3.55 -7.12
C ASP A 154 4.92 3.52 -6.36
N LEU A 155 3.78 3.59 -7.06
CA LEU A 155 2.46 3.47 -6.43
C LEU A 155 2.29 2.12 -5.72
N LEU A 156 2.74 1.02 -6.34
CA LEU A 156 2.76 -0.30 -5.70
C LEU A 156 3.67 -0.32 -4.46
N THR A 157 4.83 0.33 -4.52
CA THR A 157 5.79 0.43 -3.40
C THR A 157 5.16 1.15 -2.21
N VAL A 158 4.44 2.25 -2.46
CA VAL A 158 3.70 2.97 -1.41
C VAL A 158 2.67 2.06 -0.76
N PHE A 159 1.90 1.33 -1.57
CA PHE A 159 0.88 0.42 -1.09
C PHE A 159 1.45 -0.75 -0.28
N TYR A 160 2.54 -1.37 -0.74
CA TYR A 160 3.33 -2.36 0.01
C TYR A 160 3.78 -1.82 1.36
N SER A 161 4.37 -0.63 1.38
CA SER A 161 4.84 -0.01 2.61
C SER A 161 3.72 0.21 3.61
N PHE A 162 2.55 0.66 3.16
CA PHE A 162 1.41 0.91 4.05
C PHE A 162 0.80 -0.38 4.61
N CYS A 163 0.70 -1.44 3.81
CA CYS A 163 0.30 -2.75 4.31
C CYS A 163 1.29 -3.25 5.37
N GLY A 164 2.59 -3.16 5.09
CA GLY A 164 3.64 -3.54 6.04
C GLY A 164 3.58 -2.74 7.34
N LEU A 165 3.42 -1.42 7.25
CA LEU A 165 3.29 -0.55 8.42
C LEU A 165 2.07 -0.91 9.26
N ALA A 166 0.93 -1.20 8.63
CA ALA A 166 -0.27 -1.61 9.37
C ALA A 166 -0.08 -2.95 10.09
N ILE A 167 0.58 -3.93 9.47
CA ILE A 167 0.92 -5.21 10.12
C ILE A 167 1.84 -5.01 11.33
N LEU A 168 2.89 -4.20 11.19
CA LEU A 168 3.85 -3.96 12.28
C LEU A 168 3.26 -3.09 13.39
N GLU A 169 2.40 -2.13 13.06
CA GLU A 169 1.68 -1.30 14.04
C GLU A 169 0.66 -2.12 14.82
N PHE A 170 -0.01 -3.09 14.18
CA PHE A 170 -0.83 -4.06 14.90
C PHE A 170 0.01 -4.78 15.96
N GLY A 171 1.17 -5.32 15.58
CA GLY A 171 2.06 -6.00 16.52
C GLY A 171 2.50 -5.09 17.67
N ARG A 172 2.97 -3.88 17.37
CA ARG A 172 3.38 -2.87 18.38
C ARG A 172 2.29 -2.53 19.39
N ARG A 173 1.01 -2.59 19.00
CA ARG A 173 -0.12 -2.25 19.87
C ARG A 173 -0.60 -3.40 20.75
N ASN A 174 -0.30 -4.64 20.34
CA ASN A 174 -0.75 -5.84 21.04
C ASN A 174 0.37 -6.50 21.85
N MET A 175 1.62 -6.04 21.73
CA MET A 175 2.74 -6.45 22.57
C MET A 175 2.89 -5.52 23.78
N ALA A 176 3.30 -6.08 24.92
CA ALA A 176 3.62 -5.32 26.12
C ALA A 176 5.00 -4.64 26.03
N SER A 177 5.97 -5.33 25.42
CA SER A 177 7.34 -4.84 25.25
C SER A 177 7.57 -4.14 23.91
N VAL A 178 8.54 -3.23 23.89
CA VAL A 178 8.97 -2.57 22.65
C VAL A 178 9.79 -3.55 21.82
N ASN A 179 9.22 -4.02 20.71
CA ASN A 179 9.92 -4.84 19.75
C ASN A 179 10.78 -3.99 18.80
N ARG A 180 12.12 -4.10 18.89
CA ARG A 180 13.07 -3.33 18.06
C ARG A 180 13.02 -3.71 16.57
N ILE A 181 12.71 -4.97 16.26
CA ILE A 181 12.60 -5.45 14.87
C ILE A 181 11.45 -4.72 14.17
N PHE A 182 10.32 -4.51 14.86
CA PHE A 182 9.19 -3.75 14.34
C PHE A 182 9.51 -2.28 14.14
N ILE A 183 10.27 -1.67 15.06
CA ILE A 183 10.72 -0.27 14.91
C ILE A 183 11.59 -0.14 13.66
N TYR A 184 12.63 -0.98 13.54
CA TYR A 184 13.56 -0.93 12.42
C TYR A 184 12.86 -1.13 11.08
N LYS A 185 12.01 -2.15 10.97
CA LYS A 185 11.28 -2.43 9.72
C LYS A 185 10.27 -1.33 9.40
N SER A 186 9.59 -0.77 10.40
CA SER A 186 8.65 0.34 10.17
C SER A 186 9.37 1.59 9.64
N ILE A 187 10.56 1.92 10.18
CA ILE A 187 11.37 3.03 9.69
C ILE A 187 11.82 2.79 8.23
N ASP A 188 12.31 1.59 7.92
CA ASP A 188 12.69 1.20 6.55
C ASP A 188 11.51 1.33 5.56
N LEU A 189 10.31 0.89 5.96
CA LEU A 189 9.10 1.02 5.14
C LEU A 189 8.70 2.49 4.93
N CYS A 190 8.82 3.33 5.96
CA CYS A 190 8.59 4.77 5.85
C CYS A 190 9.56 5.40 4.85
N PHE A 191 10.84 5.07 4.90
CA PHE A 191 11.83 5.60 3.95
C PHE A 191 11.57 5.14 2.52
N LYS A 192 11.24 3.86 2.32
CA LYS A 192 10.82 3.33 1.02
C LYS A 192 9.58 4.05 0.48
N ALA A 193 8.56 4.24 1.32
CA ALA A 193 7.34 4.95 0.93
C ALA A 193 7.66 6.39 0.54
N LEU A 194 8.47 7.11 1.32
CA LEU A 194 8.85 8.49 1.03
C LEU A 194 9.57 8.65 -0.30
N LYS A 195 10.47 7.72 -0.62
CA LYS A 195 11.18 7.71 -1.90
C LYS A 195 10.18 7.57 -3.04
N ALA A 196 9.30 6.57 -2.99
CA ALA A 196 8.29 6.32 -4.02
C ALA A 196 7.27 7.47 -4.15
N VAL A 197 6.74 7.98 -3.03
CA VAL A 197 5.81 9.13 -3.00
C VAL A 197 6.43 10.38 -3.62
N SER A 198 7.75 10.55 -3.53
CA SER A 198 8.43 11.74 -4.03
C SER A 198 8.46 11.84 -5.56
N ASN A 199 8.34 10.71 -6.25
CA ASN A 199 8.32 10.63 -7.72
C ASN A 199 6.92 10.85 -8.29
N VAL A 200 5.87 10.71 -7.48
CA VAL A 200 4.47 10.91 -7.91
C VAL A 200 4.15 12.40 -7.99
N LYS A 201 3.37 12.82 -9.00
CA LYS A 201 2.91 14.22 -9.13
C LYS A 201 2.20 14.69 -7.84
N PHE A 202 2.48 15.93 -7.42
CA PHE A 202 1.88 16.47 -6.20
C PHE A 202 0.36 16.65 -6.35
N ASN A 203 -0.38 16.04 -5.43
CA ASN A 203 -1.84 16.09 -5.30
C ASN A 203 -2.22 15.79 -3.83
N GLN A 204 -3.53 15.82 -3.54
CA GLN A 204 -4.07 15.51 -2.22
C GLN A 204 -3.61 14.13 -1.68
N HIS A 205 -3.51 13.11 -2.54
CA HIS A 205 -3.03 11.78 -2.14
C HIS A 205 -1.57 11.80 -1.72
N ARG A 206 -0.71 12.53 -2.43
CA ARG A 206 0.70 12.72 -2.06
C ARG A 206 0.82 13.45 -0.72
N ALA A 207 0.03 14.50 -0.51
CA ALA A 207 0.00 15.25 0.76
C ALA A 207 -0.44 14.35 1.93
N TYR A 208 -1.48 13.54 1.73
CA TYR A 208 -1.93 12.54 2.70
C TYR A 208 -0.85 11.50 3.02
N ASN A 209 -0.14 11.00 2.01
CA ASN A 209 0.95 10.04 2.22
C ASN A 209 2.09 10.66 3.04
N TYR A 210 2.48 11.91 2.76
CA TYR A 210 3.46 12.61 3.57
C TYR A 210 3.00 12.80 5.01
N TYR A 211 1.73 13.17 5.23
CA TYR A 211 1.13 13.26 6.55
C TYR A 211 1.26 11.94 7.32
N TYR A 212 0.80 10.83 6.73
CA TYR A 212 0.77 9.52 7.36
C TYR A 212 2.18 9.02 7.71
N ILE A 213 3.12 9.11 6.76
CA ILE A 213 4.50 8.67 6.98
C ILE A 213 5.17 9.52 8.07
N SER A 214 4.93 10.83 8.07
CA SER A 214 5.55 11.75 9.04
C SER A 214 5.08 11.48 10.47
N ILE A 215 3.77 11.29 10.67
CA ILE A 215 3.22 10.90 11.97
C ILE A 215 3.81 9.56 12.43
N THR A 216 3.89 8.60 11.52
CA THR A 216 4.47 7.29 11.83
C THR A 216 5.91 7.44 12.29
N LEU A 217 6.75 8.19 11.57
CA LEU A 217 8.14 8.45 11.94
C LEU A 217 8.27 9.20 13.27
N ILE A 218 7.42 10.20 13.55
CA ILE A 218 7.38 10.89 14.85
C ILE A 218 7.07 9.89 15.98
N SER A 219 6.14 8.97 15.77
CA SER A 219 5.82 7.96 16.79
C SER A 219 6.98 6.98 17.07
N LEU A 220 7.86 6.79 16.08
CA LEU A 220 8.98 5.86 16.12
C LEU A 220 10.29 6.50 16.59
N ILE A 221 10.46 7.81 16.42
CA ILE A 221 11.75 8.51 16.61
C ILE A 221 12.34 8.31 18.01
N LYS A 222 11.49 8.22 19.04
CA LYS A 222 11.92 7.98 20.43
C LYS A 222 12.56 6.61 20.64
N HIS A 223 12.24 5.64 19.79
CA HIS A 223 12.76 4.27 19.83
C HIS A 223 13.85 4.00 18.79
N ALA A 224 14.09 4.95 17.87
CA ALA A 224 15.09 4.85 16.83
C ALA A 224 16.51 4.98 17.41
N ASP A 225 17.48 4.35 16.76
CA ASP A 225 18.90 4.54 17.10
C ASP A 225 19.40 5.94 16.66
N GLN A 226 20.63 6.30 17.06
CA GLN A 226 21.21 7.61 16.78
C GLN A 226 21.34 7.89 15.27
N HIS A 227 21.62 6.87 14.46
CA HIS A 227 21.74 6.99 13.01
C HIS A 227 20.36 7.25 12.38
N GLN A 228 19.38 6.42 12.71
CA GLN A 228 18.00 6.55 12.26
C GLN A 228 17.39 7.90 12.68
N LYS A 229 17.65 8.38 13.90
CA LYS A 229 17.21 9.71 14.34
C LYS A 229 17.74 10.83 13.45
N ARG A 230 19.02 10.77 13.07
CA ARG A 230 19.63 11.77 12.17
C ARG A 230 18.99 11.73 10.79
N GLU A 231 18.76 10.52 10.27
CA GLU A 231 18.14 10.33 8.96
C GLU A 231 16.69 10.83 8.93
N ILE A 232 15.89 10.48 9.96
CA ILE A 232 14.51 10.98 10.13
C ILE A 232 14.48 12.52 10.17
N LYS A 233 15.37 13.15 10.94
CA LYS A 233 15.47 14.62 11.02
C LYS A 233 15.84 15.25 9.69
N SER A 234 16.78 14.65 8.96
CA SER A 234 17.19 15.11 7.63
C SER A 234 16.03 15.05 6.63
N ILE A 235 15.24 13.97 6.70
CA ILE A 235 14.04 13.78 5.89
C ILE A 235 13.00 14.84 6.23
N PHE A 236 12.71 15.06 7.52
CA PHE A 236 11.75 16.08 7.92
C PHE A 236 12.14 17.46 7.39
N LYS A 237 13.41 17.87 7.59
CA LYS A 237 13.94 19.11 7.04
C LYS A 237 13.75 19.22 5.53
N THR A 238 14.11 18.17 4.80
CA THR A 238 13.99 18.13 3.33
C THR A 238 12.53 18.25 2.88
N LEU A 239 11.61 17.53 3.52
CA LEU A 239 10.19 17.55 3.18
C LEU A 239 9.54 18.88 3.55
N THR A 240 9.88 19.47 4.69
CA THR A 240 9.45 20.81 5.10
C THR A 240 9.84 21.84 4.05
N THR A 241 11.10 21.82 3.58
CA THR A 241 11.56 22.72 2.50
C THR A 241 10.81 22.50 1.19
N ARG A 242 10.53 21.25 0.82
CA ARG A 242 9.78 20.95 -0.41
C ARG A 242 8.32 21.38 -0.32
N LEU A 243 7.68 21.22 0.84
CA LEU A 243 6.29 21.62 1.05
C LEU A 243 6.11 23.13 1.17
N LEU A 244 7.12 23.87 1.63
CA LEU A 244 7.10 25.35 1.62
C LEU A 244 6.77 25.92 0.23
N ASN A 245 7.25 25.27 -0.82
CA ASN A 245 7.05 25.69 -2.20
C ASN A 245 5.68 25.28 -2.78
N VAL A 246 4.89 24.49 -2.05
CA VAL A 246 3.59 23.97 -2.47
C VAL A 246 2.54 24.19 -1.36
N MET A 247 2.74 25.17 -0.48
CA MET A 247 1.82 25.52 0.60
C MET A 247 0.54 26.18 0.06
N ASN A 248 -0.37 25.36 -0.45
CA ASN A 248 -1.79 25.67 -0.52
C ASN A 248 -2.50 25.12 0.74
N SER A 249 -3.84 25.21 0.80
CA SER A 249 -4.64 24.68 1.92
C SER A 249 -4.39 23.19 2.22
N GLU A 250 -3.94 22.40 1.24
CA GLU A 250 -3.72 20.96 1.35
C GLU A 250 -2.35 20.59 1.96
N GLY A 251 -1.37 21.51 1.89
CA GLY A 251 0.01 21.29 2.36
C GLY A 251 0.29 21.71 3.81
N ILE A 252 -0.61 22.48 4.43
CA ILE A 252 -0.39 23.09 5.76
C ILE A 252 -0.25 22.04 6.86
N LEU A 253 -1.16 21.06 6.92
CA LEU A 253 -1.15 20.05 7.98
C LEU A 253 0.09 19.14 7.91
N PRO A 254 0.47 18.55 6.75
CA PRO A 254 1.74 17.84 6.61
C PRO A 254 2.95 18.71 7.01
N TYR A 255 2.98 19.98 6.60
CA TYR A 255 4.06 20.92 6.93
C TYR A 255 4.20 21.13 8.45
N LEU A 256 3.11 21.38 9.17
CA LEU A 256 3.14 21.59 10.62
C LEU A 256 3.66 20.36 11.37
N ILE A 257 3.26 19.17 10.94
CA ILE A 257 3.70 17.90 11.52
C ILE A 257 5.19 17.67 11.29
N LEU A 258 5.67 17.90 10.07
CA LEU A 258 7.09 17.79 9.75
C LEU A 258 7.94 18.76 10.58
N LYS A 259 7.49 20.01 10.70
CA LYS A 259 8.14 21.04 11.52
C LYS A 259 8.15 20.69 13.01
N TYR A 260 7.14 19.99 13.50
CA TYR A 260 7.14 19.44 14.86
C TYR A 260 8.14 18.28 14.99
N GLY A 261 8.16 17.37 14.01
CA GLY A 261 9.10 16.26 13.97
C GLY A 261 10.57 16.68 13.94
N GLU A 262 10.90 17.81 13.32
CA GLU A 262 12.26 18.39 13.36
C GLU A 262 12.74 18.73 14.78
N LYS A 263 11.82 19.00 15.71
CA LYS A 263 12.12 19.42 17.09
C LYS A 263 12.25 18.26 18.08
N GLN A 264 11.76 17.08 17.72
CA GLN A 264 11.92 15.82 18.49
C GLN A 264 13.37 15.34 18.40
#